data_AF-A0A7J0FC49-F1
#
_entry.id   AF-A0A7J0FC49-F1
#
_cell.length_a   1.000
_cell.length_b   1.000
_cell.length_c   1.000
_cell.angle_alpha   90.00
_cell.angle_beta   90.00
_cell.angle_gamma   90.00
#
_symmetry.space_group_name_H-M   'P 1'
#
loop_
_entity.id
_entity.type
_entity.pdbx_description
1 polymer ?
#
loop_
_entity_poly.entity_id
_entity_poly.type
_entity_poly.pdbx_seq_one_letter_code
_entity_poly.pdbx_strand_id
1 'polypeptide(L)'
;MDVQKQLLEMDMEEQAMRDVQEQLMHPIIIAMKGHPCTGKSTIARTLAGFLCYPLIAQDDLLDYAGDKSFEAICRIAATQLSFRIRVIIDSPLTSQAHRDRLVQLAESTRARLIILECRPRDEYEWRQRLERRAMVDQSYKPSTWGDLQKMLEKYEDYDVGAVPKLILDTTKVFREGVLVSATLRIAFYRNPHVVELDQWDDLVMSRMKSKRSKEERGQHEHYHTLGLSNEEKDSKGTCNICSEFVSGQAYDCDECEFTLHKFCAELSDKVQRLPVECPPFLRAIPPVYTFPEKHVCDACIDAKKGFSDECYDCLFLTHLKCKLLPTILHHECHEHPLRFHINPLNSNFEFICRACGHFGRGIVYSCGICHLYFHVSCLLLPRTLKHRTHRDPLTLNYFPPNDGSSEYYCNACEGERKTKPLDLLLCRS
;
A
#
# COMPACT_ATOMS: atom_id res chain seq x y z
N MET A 1 26.81 -33.37 -15.81
CA MET A 1 25.38 -33.35 -15.43
C MET A 1 25.04 -32.18 -14.52
N ASP A 2 25.89 -31.82 -13.55
CA ASP A 2 25.59 -30.70 -12.63
C ASP A 2 25.56 -29.31 -13.28
N VAL A 3 26.45 -29.02 -14.23
CA VAL A 3 26.50 -27.68 -14.86
C VAL A 3 25.28 -27.39 -15.74
N GLN A 4 24.77 -28.40 -16.47
CA GLN A 4 23.54 -28.25 -17.27
C GLN A 4 22.30 -28.11 -16.39
N LYS A 5 22.29 -28.75 -15.21
CA LYS A 5 21.19 -28.64 -14.27
C LYS A 5 21.17 -27.27 -13.59
N GLN A 6 22.34 -26.73 -13.21
CA GLN A 6 22.49 -25.38 -12.68
C GLN A 6 22.12 -24.29 -13.71
N LEU A 7 22.46 -24.47 -14.99
CA LEU A 7 22.07 -23.54 -16.05
C LEU A 7 20.55 -23.54 -16.30
N LEU A 8 19.91 -24.72 -16.26
CA LEU A 8 18.44 -24.84 -16.38
C LEU A 8 17.72 -24.26 -15.16
N GLU A 9 18.25 -24.43 -13.95
CA GLU A 9 17.70 -23.84 -12.72
C GLU A 9 17.85 -22.31 -12.73
N MET A 10 18.99 -21.78 -13.17
CA MET A 10 19.20 -20.34 -13.37
C MET A 10 18.26 -19.76 -14.44
N ASP A 11 18.10 -20.42 -15.59
CA ASP A 11 17.17 -19.97 -16.64
C ASP A 11 15.71 -19.98 -16.17
N MET A 12 15.33 -20.97 -15.34
CA MET A 12 14.00 -21.03 -14.73
C MET A 12 13.77 -19.95 -13.66
N GLU A 13 14.78 -19.63 -12.85
CA GLU A 13 14.73 -18.54 -11.86
C GLU A 13 14.73 -17.16 -12.53
N GLU A 14 15.49 -16.98 -13.61
CA GLU A 14 15.48 -15.77 -14.43
C GLU A 14 14.13 -15.59 -15.13
N GLN A 15 13.55 -16.68 -15.67
CA GLN A 15 12.23 -16.65 -16.27
C GLN A 15 11.14 -16.40 -15.22
N ALA A 16 11.23 -16.99 -14.02
CA ALA A 16 10.31 -16.71 -12.92
C ALA A 16 10.43 -15.26 -12.41
N MET A 17 11.65 -14.71 -12.32
CA MET A 17 11.86 -13.28 -12.00
C MET A 17 11.32 -12.36 -13.09
N ARG A 18 11.49 -12.71 -14.37
CA ARG A 18 10.91 -11.97 -15.50
C ARG A 18 9.39 -12.05 -15.49
N ASP A 19 8.80 -13.21 -15.22
CA ASP A 19 7.36 -13.40 -15.10
C ASP A 19 6.78 -12.62 -13.89
N VAL A 20 7.51 -12.54 -12.78
CA VAL A 20 7.15 -11.74 -11.59
C VAL A 20 7.31 -10.24 -11.87
N GLN A 21 8.40 -9.80 -12.50
CA GLN A 21 8.58 -8.41 -12.94
C GLN A 21 7.53 -8.01 -13.98
N GLU A 22 7.22 -8.88 -14.93
CA GLU A 22 6.18 -8.64 -15.93
C GLU A 22 4.82 -8.54 -15.25
N GLN A 23 4.50 -9.45 -14.31
CA GLN A 23 3.30 -9.39 -13.46
C GLN A 23 3.18 -8.10 -12.64
N LEU A 24 4.28 -7.57 -12.11
CA LEU A 24 4.37 -6.31 -11.35
C LEU A 24 4.19 -5.05 -12.20
N MET A 25 4.39 -5.18 -13.51
CA MET A 25 4.32 -4.09 -14.49
C MET A 25 2.95 -3.99 -15.19
N HIS A 26 1.99 -4.86 -14.87
CA HIS A 26 0.64 -4.77 -15.44
C HIS A 26 -0.08 -3.54 -14.85
N PRO A 27 -0.59 -2.62 -15.68
CA PRO A 27 -1.40 -1.52 -15.20
C PRO A 27 -2.67 -2.04 -14.53
N ILE A 28 -3.30 -1.22 -13.69
CA ILE A 28 -4.48 -1.60 -12.91
C ILE A 28 -5.64 -0.69 -13.31
N ILE A 29 -6.81 -1.30 -13.49
CA ILE A 29 -8.09 -0.64 -13.63
C ILE A 29 -8.89 -0.92 -12.36
N ILE A 30 -9.20 0.14 -11.63
CA ILE A 30 -10.11 0.10 -10.50
C ILE A 30 -11.46 0.61 -10.99
N ALA A 31 -12.45 -0.27 -11.16
CA ALA A 31 -13.79 0.11 -11.60
C ALA A 31 -14.75 0.19 -10.40
N MET A 32 -15.43 1.32 -10.23
CA MET A 32 -16.48 1.44 -9.25
C MET A 32 -17.77 0.78 -9.76
N LYS A 33 -18.57 0.20 -8.86
CA LYS A 33 -19.93 -0.31 -9.12
C LYS A 33 -20.89 0.15 -8.03
N GLY A 34 -22.11 0.49 -8.43
CA GLY A 34 -23.23 0.75 -7.50
C GLY A 34 -24.14 1.90 -7.93
N HIS A 35 -25.28 1.98 -7.27
CA HIS A 35 -26.37 2.90 -7.65
C HIS A 35 -26.13 4.36 -7.21
N PRO A 36 -26.93 5.33 -7.69
CA PRO A 36 -26.86 6.71 -7.22
C PRO A 36 -26.83 6.83 -5.69
N CYS A 37 -25.98 7.73 -5.18
CA CYS A 37 -25.84 8.01 -3.74
C CYS A 37 -25.33 6.85 -2.86
N THR A 38 -24.75 5.78 -3.42
CA THR A 38 -24.12 4.70 -2.64
C THR A 38 -22.72 5.04 -2.11
N GLY A 39 -22.18 6.23 -2.38
CA GLY A 39 -20.85 6.67 -1.90
C GLY A 39 -19.65 6.40 -2.83
N LYS A 40 -19.87 5.81 -4.02
CA LYS A 40 -18.81 5.50 -5.01
C LYS A 40 -17.86 6.65 -5.28
N SER A 41 -18.37 7.81 -5.68
CA SER A 41 -17.52 8.95 -6.05
C SER A 41 -16.67 9.45 -4.89
N THR A 42 -17.18 9.35 -3.65
CA THR A 42 -16.39 9.66 -2.46
C THR A 42 -15.25 8.65 -2.30
N ILE A 43 -15.54 7.35 -2.42
CA ILE A 43 -14.53 6.29 -2.33
C ILE A 43 -13.51 6.36 -3.46
N ALA A 44 -13.95 6.62 -4.68
CA ALA A 44 -13.11 6.77 -5.84
C ALA A 44 -12.15 7.96 -5.67
N ARG A 45 -12.64 9.09 -5.14
CA ARG A 45 -11.81 10.25 -4.79
C ARG A 45 -10.83 9.96 -3.66
N THR A 46 -11.25 9.26 -2.60
CA THR A 46 -10.34 8.82 -1.54
C THR A 46 -9.24 7.93 -2.12
N LEU A 47 -9.60 6.88 -2.87
CA LEU A 47 -8.64 6.00 -3.52
C LEU A 47 -7.71 6.75 -4.48
N ALA A 48 -8.25 7.66 -5.30
CA ALA A 48 -7.45 8.49 -6.20
C ALA A 48 -6.45 9.36 -5.43
N GLY A 49 -6.87 9.97 -4.32
CA GLY A 49 -6.00 10.76 -3.46
C GLY A 49 -4.92 9.94 -2.75
N PHE A 50 -5.23 8.70 -2.35
CA PHE A 50 -4.26 7.82 -1.68
C PHE A 50 -3.30 7.13 -2.64
N LEU A 51 -3.80 6.68 -3.80
CA LEU A 51 -3.07 5.89 -4.79
C LEU A 51 -2.42 6.74 -5.89
N CYS A 52 -2.87 7.99 -6.06
CA CYS A 52 -2.50 8.87 -7.17
C CYS A 52 -2.78 8.27 -8.55
N TYR A 53 -3.88 7.54 -8.67
CA TYR A 53 -4.36 7.07 -9.96
C TYR A 53 -5.30 8.13 -10.55
N PRO A 54 -5.15 8.52 -11.82
CA PRO A 54 -6.16 9.33 -12.52
C PRO A 54 -7.56 8.77 -12.30
N LEU A 55 -8.45 9.64 -11.84
CA LEU A 55 -9.87 9.38 -11.68
C LEU A 55 -10.59 9.82 -12.95
N ILE A 56 -11.24 8.88 -13.64
CA ILE A 56 -12.09 9.15 -14.79
C ILE A 56 -13.52 8.97 -14.31
N ALA A 57 -14.17 10.07 -13.92
CA ALA A 57 -15.56 10.03 -13.48
C ALA A 57 -16.52 10.19 -14.66
N GLN A 58 -17.54 9.34 -14.69
CA GLN A 58 -18.57 9.43 -15.72
C GLN A 58 -19.37 10.73 -15.62
N ASP A 59 -19.61 11.20 -14.40
CA ASP A 59 -20.37 12.44 -14.13
C ASP A 59 -19.74 13.66 -14.81
N ASP A 60 -18.41 13.71 -14.94
CA ASP A 60 -17.67 14.79 -15.60
C ASP A 60 -17.89 14.85 -17.13
N LEU A 61 -18.42 13.77 -17.72
CA LEU A 61 -18.60 13.60 -19.16
C LEU A 61 -20.08 13.58 -19.59
N LEU A 62 -21.01 13.56 -18.63
CA LEU A 62 -22.45 13.40 -18.90
C LEU A 62 -23.02 14.52 -19.78
N ASP A 63 -22.56 15.76 -19.59
CA ASP A 63 -23.03 16.92 -20.35
C ASP A 63 -22.60 16.90 -21.83
N TYR A 64 -21.59 16.09 -22.19
CA TYR A 64 -20.97 16.11 -23.52
C TYR A 64 -21.20 14.84 -24.35
N ALA A 65 -21.38 13.69 -23.70
CA ALA A 65 -21.29 12.39 -24.39
C ALA A 65 -22.57 11.53 -24.31
N GLY A 66 -23.54 11.84 -23.45
CA GLY A 66 -24.80 11.09 -23.34
C GLY A 66 -24.59 9.56 -23.25
N ASP A 67 -25.26 8.80 -24.11
CA ASP A 67 -25.14 7.33 -24.19
C ASP A 67 -23.74 6.83 -24.61
N LYS A 68 -22.88 7.71 -25.13
CA LYS A 68 -21.48 7.39 -25.50
C LYS A 68 -20.48 7.71 -24.39
N SER A 69 -20.93 8.23 -23.25
CA SER A 69 -20.08 8.60 -22.11
C SER A 69 -19.16 7.46 -21.68
N PHE A 70 -19.68 6.24 -21.60
CA PHE A 70 -18.89 5.07 -21.20
C PHE A 70 -17.77 4.69 -22.18
N GLU A 71 -18.03 4.81 -23.48
CA GLU A 71 -17.01 4.54 -24.51
C GLU A 71 -15.92 5.62 -24.50
N ALA A 72 -16.27 6.88 -24.22
CA ALA A 72 -15.29 7.94 -24.03
C ALA A 72 -14.36 7.65 -22.83
N ILE A 73 -14.93 7.22 -21.69
CA ILE A 73 -14.16 6.79 -20.52
C ILE A 73 -13.17 5.67 -20.90
N CYS A 74 -13.63 4.65 -21.64
CA CYS A 74 -12.78 3.54 -22.05
C CYS A 74 -11.62 3.98 -22.95
N ARG A 75 -11.82 4.96 -23.84
CA ARG A 75 -10.76 5.51 -24.71
C ARG A 75 -9.73 6.33 -23.94
N ILE A 76 -10.19 7.15 -22.99
CA ILE A 76 -9.30 7.90 -22.09
C ILE A 76 -8.45 6.91 -21.29
N ALA A 77 -9.11 5.93 -20.65
CA ALA A 77 -8.45 4.88 -19.90
C ALA A 77 -7.44 4.10 -20.75
N ALA A 78 -7.80 3.68 -21.97
CA ALA A 78 -6.89 2.97 -22.88
C ALA A 78 -5.60 3.74 -23.16
N THR A 79 -5.72 5.06 -23.37
CA THR A 79 -4.56 5.93 -23.59
C THR A 79 -3.65 5.93 -22.37
N GLN A 80 -4.20 6.14 -21.17
CA GLN A 80 -3.42 6.11 -19.93
C GLN A 80 -2.75 4.74 -19.70
N LEU A 81 -3.49 3.66 -19.90
CA LEU A 81 -3.02 2.29 -19.71
C LEU A 81 -1.89 1.92 -20.68
N SER A 82 -1.89 2.47 -21.91
CA SER A 82 -0.79 2.28 -22.86
C SER A 82 0.55 2.85 -22.37
N PHE A 83 0.51 3.90 -21.53
CA PHE A 83 1.66 4.45 -20.83
C PHE A 83 1.91 3.78 -19.47
N ARG A 84 1.27 2.63 -19.20
CA ARG A 84 1.31 1.89 -17.93
C ARG A 84 0.78 2.69 -16.74
N ILE A 85 -0.01 3.74 -16.99
CA ILE A 85 -0.65 4.53 -15.94
C ILE A 85 -1.91 3.80 -15.49
N ARG A 86 -2.07 3.66 -14.17
CA ARG A 86 -3.19 2.97 -13.53
C ARG A 86 -4.34 3.94 -13.35
N VAL A 87 -5.57 3.46 -13.48
CA VAL A 87 -6.74 4.35 -13.51
C VAL A 87 -7.82 3.88 -12.56
N ILE A 88 -8.58 4.83 -12.03
CA ILE A 88 -9.85 4.60 -11.34
C ILE A 88 -10.96 5.10 -12.26
N ILE A 89 -11.94 4.25 -12.53
CA ILE A 89 -13.12 4.56 -13.34
C ILE A 89 -14.31 4.64 -12.38
N ASP A 90 -14.83 5.85 -12.16
CA ASP A 90 -16.05 6.07 -11.40
C ASP A 90 -17.25 6.11 -12.34
N SER A 91 -17.79 4.92 -12.59
CA SER A 91 -19.03 4.71 -13.35
C SER A 91 -19.99 3.91 -12.46
N PRO A 92 -21.32 4.07 -12.59
CA PRO A 92 -22.28 3.22 -11.88
C PRO A 92 -22.13 1.74 -12.20
N LEU A 93 -21.59 1.42 -13.39
CA LEU A 93 -21.40 0.08 -13.91
C LEU A 93 -22.68 -0.78 -13.81
N THR A 94 -23.79 -0.23 -14.30
CA THR A 94 -25.13 -0.82 -14.14
C THR A 94 -25.52 -1.80 -15.26
N SER A 95 -24.74 -1.93 -16.33
CA SER A 95 -25.01 -2.84 -17.45
C SER A 95 -23.92 -3.89 -17.64
N GLN A 96 -24.32 -5.10 -18.03
CA GLN A 96 -23.38 -6.16 -18.38
C GLN A 96 -22.49 -5.77 -19.58
N ALA A 97 -23.03 -5.00 -20.54
CA ALA A 97 -22.25 -4.49 -21.66
C ALA A 97 -21.08 -3.58 -21.23
N HIS A 98 -21.28 -2.73 -20.21
CA HIS A 98 -20.19 -1.90 -19.66
C HIS A 98 -19.12 -2.75 -18.97
N ARG A 99 -19.52 -3.80 -18.25
CA ARG A 99 -18.58 -4.78 -17.67
C ARG A 99 -17.77 -5.47 -18.76
N ASP A 100 -18.42 -6.03 -19.78
CA ASP A 100 -17.74 -6.77 -20.85
C ASP A 100 -16.75 -5.86 -21.60
N ARG A 101 -17.11 -4.59 -21.78
CA ARG A 101 -16.22 -3.59 -22.36
C ARG A 101 -15.01 -3.29 -21.46
N LEU A 102 -15.15 -3.24 -20.13
CA LEU A 102 -14.01 -3.11 -19.22
C LEU A 102 -13.11 -4.34 -19.22
N VAL A 103 -13.69 -5.55 -19.33
CA VAL A 103 -12.93 -6.79 -19.47
C VAL A 103 -12.11 -6.74 -20.76
N GLN A 104 -12.73 -6.38 -21.88
CA GLN A 104 -12.04 -6.23 -23.16
C GLN A 104 -10.94 -5.15 -23.11
N LEU A 105 -11.20 -4.02 -22.45
CA LEU A 105 -10.20 -2.98 -22.22
C LEU A 105 -9.02 -3.55 -21.44
N ALA A 106 -9.29 -4.20 -20.31
CA ALA A 106 -8.27 -4.80 -19.46
C ALA A 106 -7.41 -5.81 -20.22
N GLU A 107 -8.04 -6.74 -20.97
CA GLU A 107 -7.33 -7.71 -21.81
C GLU A 107 -6.46 -7.03 -22.87
N SER A 108 -7.00 -6.05 -23.60
CA SER A 108 -6.28 -5.35 -24.67
C SER A 108 -5.08 -4.55 -24.18
N THR A 109 -5.15 -4.00 -22.97
CA THR A 109 -4.06 -3.22 -22.36
C THR A 109 -3.17 -4.04 -21.45
N ARG A 110 -3.43 -5.36 -21.33
CA ARG A 110 -2.83 -6.24 -20.31
C ARG A 110 -2.92 -5.62 -18.91
N ALA A 111 -4.05 -4.99 -18.60
CA ALA A 111 -4.32 -4.41 -17.31
C ALA A 111 -5.06 -5.43 -16.42
N ARG A 112 -4.88 -5.29 -15.11
CA ARG A 112 -5.67 -6.03 -14.12
C ARG A 112 -6.91 -5.23 -13.80
N LEU A 113 -8.08 -5.86 -13.93
CA LEU A 113 -9.37 -5.25 -13.59
C LEU A 113 -9.81 -5.72 -12.20
N ILE A 114 -10.18 -4.77 -11.35
CA ILE A 114 -10.91 -5.04 -10.10
C ILE A 114 -12.17 -4.19 -10.04
N ILE A 115 -13.20 -4.72 -9.37
CA ILE A 115 -14.46 -4.01 -9.14
C ILE A 115 -14.62 -3.69 -7.66
N LEU A 116 -14.81 -2.41 -7.31
CA LEU A 116 -15.28 -2.02 -5.98
C LEU A 116 -16.76 -1.73 -6.02
N GLU A 117 -17.53 -2.54 -5.32
CA GLU A 117 -18.98 -2.46 -5.29
C GLU A 117 -19.45 -1.78 -4.00
N CYS A 118 -19.94 -0.55 -4.11
CA CYS A 118 -20.50 0.21 -2.99
C CYS A 118 -21.96 -0.17 -2.75
N ARG A 119 -22.23 -0.88 -1.64
CA ARG A 119 -23.55 -1.34 -1.21
C ARG A 119 -23.89 -0.82 0.19
N PRO A 120 -24.63 0.30 0.33
CA PRO A 120 -25.12 0.73 1.63
C PRO A 120 -26.12 -0.30 2.17
N ARG A 121 -25.87 -0.86 3.36
CA ARG A 121 -26.80 -1.81 3.99
C ARG A 121 -27.91 -1.13 4.79
N ASP A 122 -27.66 0.08 5.29
CA ASP A 122 -28.69 0.93 5.90
C ASP A 122 -29.45 1.73 4.81
N GLU A 123 -30.67 1.29 4.52
CA GLU A 123 -31.59 1.92 3.56
C GLU A 123 -31.98 3.35 3.98
N TYR A 124 -32.14 3.58 5.28
CA TYR A 124 -32.53 4.88 5.81
C TYR A 124 -31.44 5.92 5.56
N GLU A 125 -30.18 5.56 5.86
CA GLU A 125 -29.02 6.41 5.56
C GLU A 125 -28.87 6.64 4.05
N TRP A 126 -29.07 5.61 3.22
CA TRP A 126 -29.02 5.76 1.76
C TRP A 126 -30.10 6.71 1.24
N ARG A 127 -31.34 6.60 1.74
CA ARG A 127 -32.44 7.50 1.43
C ARG A 127 -32.12 8.94 1.82
N GLN A 128 -31.61 9.17 3.02
CA GLN A 128 -31.21 10.51 3.46
C GLN A 128 -30.12 11.12 2.57
N ARG A 129 -29.17 10.33 2.08
CA ARG A 129 -28.14 10.81 1.14
C ARG A 129 -28.74 11.23 -0.20
N LEU A 130 -29.72 10.48 -0.70
CA LEU A 130 -30.43 10.82 -1.94
C LEU A 130 -31.20 12.13 -1.80
N GLU A 131 -32.03 12.23 -0.77
CA GLU A 131 -32.87 13.41 -0.52
C GLU A 131 -32.02 14.67 -0.30
N ARG A 132 -30.93 14.58 0.49
CA ARG A 132 -29.97 15.69 0.66
C ARG A 132 -29.34 16.12 -0.66
N ARG A 133 -28.93 15.19 -1.52
CA ARG A 133 -28.32 15.52 -2.82
C ARG A 133 -29.31 16.19 -3.76
N ALA A 134 -30.55 15.71 -3.79
CA ALA A 134 -31.63 16.32 -4.58
C ALA A 134 -32.05 17.71 -4.08
N MET A 135 -31.88 18.00 -2.78
CA MET A 135 -32.09 19.35 -2.23
C MET A 135 -31.01 20.34 -2.68
N VAL A 136 -29.75 19.88 -2.76
CA VAL A 136 -28.61 20.72 -3.17
C VAL A 136 -28.59 20.92 -4.68
N ASP A 137 -28.85 19.86 -5.44
CA ASP A 137 -28.91 19.87 -6.90
C ASP A 137 -30.28 19.39 -7.37
N GLN A 138 -31.14 20.36 -7.70
CA GLN A 138 -32.51 20.10 -8.16
C GLN A 138 -32.56 19.40 -9.53
N SER A 139 -31.47 19.44 -10.30
CA SER A 139 -31.34 18.77 -11.59
C SER A 139 -30.96 17.29 -11.46
N TYR A 140 -30.43 16.88 -10.30
CA TYR A 140 -29.98 15.52 -10.04
C TYR A 140 -31.14 14.51 -10.12
N LYS A 141 -30.94 13.43 -10.86
CA LYS A 141 -31.89 12.31 -10.98
C LYS A 141 -31.20 11.00 -10.58
N PRO A 142 -31.87 10.12 -9.81
CA PRO A 142 -33.23 10.24 -9.28
C PRO A 142 -33.32 11.23 -8.11
N SER A 143 -34.48 11.91 -7.97
CA SER A 143 -34.68 12.95 -6.95
C SER A 143 -35.49 12.48 -5.74
N THR A 144 -36.16 11.32 -5.83
CA THR A 144 -36.94 10.75 -4.72
C THR A 144 -36.60 9.27 -4.52
N TRP A 145 -36.87 8.77 -3.31
CA TRP A 145 -36.68 7.35 -2.99
C TRP A 145 -37.52 6.44 -3.90
N GLY A 146 -38.76 6.82 -4.19
CA GLY A 146 -39.64 6.04 -5.08
C GLY A 146 -39.13 5.98 -6.52
N ASP A 147 -38.49 7.04 -7.02
CA ASP A 147 -37.86 7.02 -8.35
C ASP A 147 -36.64 6.10 -8.38
N LEU A 148 -35.85 6.09 -7.30
CA LEU A 148 -34.73 5.17 -7.15
C LEU A 148 -35.21 3.72 -7.05
N GLN A 149 -36.27 3.42 -6.28
CA GLN A 149 -36.83 2.07 -6.20
C GLN A 149 -37.32 1.56 -7.56
N LYS A 150 -38.09 2.35 -8.30
CA LYS A 150 -38.50 2.02 -9.68
C LYS A 150 -37.32 1.79 -10.62
N MET A 151 -36.22 2.49 -10.38
CA MET A 151 -34.99 2.29 -11.13
C MET A 151 -34.35 0.96 -10.75
N LEU A 152 -34.23 0.64 -9.46
CA LEU A 152 -33.71 -0.64 -8.96
C LEU A 152 -34.52 -1.84 -9.45
N GLU A 153 -35.86 -1.74 -9.48
CA GLU A 153 -36.75 -2.79 -10.01
C GLU A 153 -36.49 -3.12 -11.49
N LYS A 154 -36.00 -2.15 -12.28
CA LYS A 154 -35.65 -2.34 -13.68
C LYS A 154 -34.24 -2.90 -13.90
N TYR A 155 -33.41 -2.89 -12.86
CA TYR A 155 -32.04 -3.38 -12.94
C TYR A 155 -31.96 -4.80 -12.38
N GLU A 156 -31.65 -5.76 -13.24
CA GLU A 156 -31.17 -7.06 -12.78
C GLU A 156 -29.73 -6.90 -12.30
N ASP A 157 -29.46 -7.19 -11.01
CA ASP A 157 -28.10 -7.26 -10.50
C ASP A 157 -27.37 -8.39 -11.23
N TYR A 158 -26.53 -8.01 -12.19
CA TYR A 158 -25.80 -8.97 -12.98
C TYR A 158 -24.52 -9.39 -12.25
N ASP A 159 -24.19 -10.66 -12.36
CA ASP A 159 -22.96 -11.20 -11.83
C ASP A 159 -21.75 -10.60 -12.56
N VAL A 160 -20.73 -10.22 -11.80
CA VAL A 160 -19.45 -9.72 -12.32
C VAL A 160 -18.48 -10.85 -12.69
N GLY A 161 -18.90 -12.11 -12.52
CA GLY A 161 -18.19 -13.31 -12.93
C GLY A 161 -16.83 -13.44 -12.24
N ALA A 162 -15.81 -13.87 -12.98
CA ALA A 162 -14.46 -14.12 -12.45
C ALA A 162 -13.64 -12.85 -12.13
N VAL A 163 -14.19 -11.65 -12.33
CA VAL A 163 -13.48 -10.40 -12.03
C VAL A 163 -13.35 -10.23 -10.51
N PRO A 164 -12.14 -10.02 -9.96
CA PRO A 164 -11.96 -9.80 -8.53
C PRO A 164 -12.79 -8.61 -8.03
N LYS A 165 -13.49 -8.80 -6.90
CA LYS A 165 -14.45 -7.82 -6.38
C LYS A 165 -14.29 -7.56 -4.89
N LEU A 166 -14.30 -6.29 -4.50
CA LEU A 166 -14.37 -5.83 -3.11
C LEU A 166 -15.74 -5.16 -2.86
N ILE A 167 -16.53 -5.71 -1.94
CA ILE A 167 -17.82 -5.14 -1.54
C ILE A 167 -17.62 -4.21 -0.34
N LEU A 168 -18.12 -2.99 -0.47
CA LEU A 168 -18.01 -1.93 0.53
C LEU A 168 -19.40 -1.61 1.10
N ASP A 169 -19.59 -1.86 2.38
CA ASP A 169 -20.72 -1.27 3.11
C ASP A 169 -20.42 0.18 3.46
N THR A 170 -20.94 1.09 2.63
CA THR A 170 -20.71 2.54 2.76
C THR A 170 -21.53 3.20 3.85
N THR A 171 -22.27 2.42 4.65
CA THR A 171 -22.95 2.89 5.87
C THR A 171 -22.10 2.65 7.12
N LYS A 172 -21.02 1.85 7.01
CA LYS A 172 -20.00 1.69 8.05
C LYS A 172 -18.86 2.69 7.88
N VAL A 173 -18.21 3.02 8.98
CA VAL A 173 -16.96 3.80 8.99
C VAL A 173 -15.79 2.82 8.85
N PHE A 174 -14.94 3.02 7.84
CA PHE A 174 -13.69 2.29 7.67
C PHE A 174 -12.52 3.26 7.58
N ARG A 175 -11.35 2.82 8.06
CA ARG A 175 -10.10 3.59 7.93
C ARG A 175 -9.65 3.58 6.48
N GLU A 176 -9.23 4.73 5.97
CA GLU A 176 -8.81 4.90 4.57
C GLU A 176 -7.64 3.97 4.20
N GLY A 177 -6.69 3.76 5.14
CA GLY A 177 -5.59 2.81 4.95
C GLY A 177 -6.03 1.36 4.74
N VAL A 178 -7.11 0.93 5.41
CA VAL A 178 -7.67 -0.42 5.26
C VAL A 178 -8.30 -0.58 3.88
N LEU A 179 -9.11 0.41 3.46
CA LEU A 179 -9.70 0.45 2.11
C LEU A 179 -8.63 0.38 1.01
N VAL A 180 -7.57 1.19 1.12
CA VAL A 180 -6.48 1.25 0.15
C VAL A 180 -5.72 -0.09 0.10
N SER A 181 -5.37 -0.62 1.26
CA SER A 181 -4.68 -1.91 1.38
C SER A 181 -5.51 -3.05 0.78
N ALA A 182 -6.81 -3.11 1.09
CA ALA A 182 -7.72 -4.10 0.56
C ALA A 182 -7.85 -4.06 -0.96
N THR A 183 -8.03 -2.85 -1.48
CA THR A 183 -8.15 -2.59 -2.91
C THR A 183 -6.92 -3.08 -3.68
N LEU A 184 -5.73 -2.67 -3.25
CA LEU A 184 -4.49 -3.05 -3.91
C LEU A 184 -4.24 -4.56 -3.79
N ARG A 185 -4.49 -5.12 -2.62
CA ARG A 185 -4.28 -6.55 -2.37
C ARG A 185 -5.15 -7.39 -3.32
N ILE A 186 -6.42 -7.05 -3.49
CA ILE A 186 -7.28 -7.74 -4.46
C ILE A 186 -6.80 -7.55 -5.91
N ALA A 187 -6.25 -6.39 -6.25
CA ALA A 187 -5.65 -6.17 -7.58
C ALA A 187 -4.36 -6.98 -7.82
N PHE A 188 -3.60 -7.29 -6.76
CA PHE A 188 -2.31 -7.97 -6.88
C PHE A 188 -2.38 -9.49 -6.81
N TYR A 189 -3.31 -10.07 -6.04
CA TYR A 189 -3.38 -11.53 -5.85
C TYR A 189 -4.38 -12.20 -6.80
N ARG A 190 -3.96 -13.31 -7.44
CA ARG A 190 -4.76 -14.11 -8.40
C ARG A 190 -5.94 -14.90 -7.80
N ASN A 191 -6.28 -14.74 -6.52
CA ASN A 191 -7.38 -15.51 -5.94
C ASN A 191 -8.72 -14.81 -6.23
N PRO A 192 -9.62 -15.42 -7.03
CA PRO A 192 -10.86 -14.81 -7.44
C PRO A 192 -11.87 -14.96 -6.31
N HIS A 193 -11.91 -13.99 -5.40
CA HIS A 193 -12.97 -13.95 -4.38
C HIS A 193 -13.60 -12.58 -4.32
N VAL A 194 -14.93 -12.61 -4.23
CA VAL A 194 -15.72 -11.52 -3.69
C VAL A 194 -15.37 -11.42 -2.21
N VAL A 195 -14.81 -10.28 -1.81
CA VAL A 195 -14.44 -10.02 -0.42
C VAL A 195 -15.32 -8.89 0.10
N GLU A 196 -15.94 -9.08 1.26
CA GLU A 196 -16.56 -7.97 1.99
C GLU A 196 -15.49 -7.26 2.83
N LEU A 197 -15.43 -5.93 2.78
CA LEU A 197 -14.38 -5.18 3.49
C LEU A 197 -14.46 -5.34 5.01
N ASP A 198 -15.64 -5.58 5.58
CA ASP A 198 -15.79 -5.82 7.02
C ASP A 198 -15.17 -7.15 7.48
N GLN A 199 -15.01 -8.09 6.55
CA GLN A 199 -14.28 -9.34 6.78
C GLN A 199 -12.77 -9.18 6.52
N TRP A 200 -12.30 -7.99 6.15
CA TRP A 200 -10.91 -7.77 5.75
C TRP A 200 -9.93 -8.00 6.89
N ASP A 201 -10.21 -7.45 8.08
CA ASP A 201 -9.37 -7.64 9.26
C ASP A 201 -9.31 -9.14 9.63
N ASP A 202 -10.44 -9.84 9.56
CA ASP A 202 -10.51 -11.29 9.76
C ASP A 202 -9.83 -12.09 8.65
N LEU A 203 -9.77 -11.61 7.41
CA LEU A 203 -9.08 -12.26 6.28
C LEU A 203 -7.57 -12.05 6.33
N VAL A 204 -7.11 -10.85 6.70
CA VAL A 204 -5.68 -10.58 6.95
C VAL A 204 -5.21 -11.42 8.14
N MET A 205 -5.99 -11.44 9.22
CA MET A 205 -5.71 -12.23 10.42
C MET A 205 -5.87 -13.73 10.19
N SER A 206 -6.85 -14.17 9.41
CA SER A 206 -7.06 -15.60 9.11
C SER A 206 -6.07 -16.12 8.09
N ARG A 207 -5.51 -15.30 7.19
CA ARG A 207 -4.41 -15.73 6.29
C ARG A 207 -3.06 -15.75 6.99
N MET A 208 -2.86 -14.87 7.99
CA MET A 208 -1.80 -15.02 9.00
C MET A 208 -2.02 -16.26 9.87
N LYS A 209 -3.28 -16.65 10.14
CA LYS A 209 -3.64 -17.90 10.84
C LYS A 209 -3.83 -19.12 9.92
N SER A 210 -3.81 -19.01 8.59
CA SER A 210 -4.12 -20.13 7.67
C SER A 210 -2.86 -20.92 7.27
N LYS A 211 -1.74 -20.62 7.94
CA LYS A 211 -0.67 -21.58 8.23
C LYS A 211 -0.59 -21.98 9.71
N ARG A 212 -1.57 -21.59 10.55
CA ARG A 212 -1.71 -22.06 11.93
C ARG A 212 -2.67 -23.24 11.98
N SER A 213 -2.16 -24.43 11.68
CA SER A 213 -2.65 -25.60 12.41
C SER A 213 -2.46 -25.32 13.90
N LYS A 214 -3.52 -25.54 14.68
CA LYS A 214 -3.60 -25.28 16.11
C LYS A 214 -2.80 -26.28 16.98
N GLU A 215 -1.81 -26.93 16.41
CA GLU A 215 -0.97 -27.93 17.09
C GLU A 215 0.48 -27.63 16.77
N GLU A 216 1.05 -26.66 17.51
CA GLU A 216 2.45 -26.63 17.94
C GLU A 216 2.65 -25.35 18.74
N ARG A 217 2.63 -25.48 20.08
CA ARG A 217 3.27 -24.51 20.96
C ARG A 217 4.76 -24.55 20.64
N GLY A 218 5.23 -23.56 19.89
CA GLY A 218 6.64 -23.35 19.60
C GLY A 218 6.93 -23.24 18.11
N GLN A 219 6.70 -22.06 17.54
CA GLN A 219 7.44 -21.58 16.37
C GLN A 219 7.24 -20.07 16.27
N HIS A 220 8.33 -19.37 16.54
CA HIS A 220 8.39 -17.93 16.72
C HIS A 220 8.46 -17.26 15.35
N GLU A 221 7.59 -16.29 15.11
CA GLU A 221 7.71 -15.32 14.04
C GLU A 221 7.82 -13.98 14.78
N HIS A 222 9.01 -13.43 15.01
CA HIS A 222 9.10 -12.19 15.79
C HIS A 222 8.71 -10.95 14.94
N TYR A 223 7.43 -10.88 14.57
CA TYR A 223 6.73 -9.74 13.94
C TYR A 223 5.94 -8.90 14.94
N HIS A 224 6.19 -9.10 16.22
CA HIS A 224 5.39 -8.50 17.28
C HIS A 224 5.61 -6.98 17.36
N THR A 225 4.57 -6.30 17.84
CA THR A 225 4.56 -4.86 17.99
C THR A 225 5.39 -4.45 19.21
N LEU A 226 6.43 -3.63 18.98
CA LEU A 226 7.19 -3.00 20.06
C LEU A 226 6.49 -1.72 20.53
N GLY A 227 6.08 -1.70 21.80
CA GLY A 227 5.55 -0.53 22.49
C GLY A 227 6.63 0.17 23.32
N LEU A 228 6.58 1.50 23.41
CA LEU A 228 7.45 2.24 24.33
C LEU A 228 6.85 2.14 25.73
N SER A 229 7.59 1.60 26.70
CA SER A 229 7.14 1.54 28.08
C SER A 229 7.32 2.88 28.79
N ASN A 230 6.25 3.36 29.41
CA ASN A 230 6.18 4.69 30.05
C ASN A 230 6.59 4.69 31.53
N GLU A 231 6.87 3.54 32.14
CA GLU A 231 7.17 3.43 33.58
C GLU A 231 8.62 3.01 33.84
N GLU A 232 9.28 3.73 34.75
CA GLU A 232 10.51 3.31 35.44
C GLU A 232 10.18 2.13 36.37
N LYS A 233 9.90 0.95 35.80
CA LYS A 233 9.82 -0.28 36.57
C LYS A 233 11.19 -0.92 36.67
N ASP A 234 11.50 -1.41 37.87
CA ASP A 234 12.72 -2.16 38.20
C ASP A 234 12.96 -3.31 37.20
N SER A 235 14.15 -3.30 36.58
CA SER A 235 14.74 -4.34 35.71
C SER A 235 13.85 -4.97 34.64
N LYS A 236 13.87 -4.43 33.40
CA LYS A 236 13.15 -4.97 32.22
C LYS A 236 13.92 -6.06 31.46
N GLY A 237 14.62 -6.95 32.17
CA GLY A 237 15.48 -7.97 31.54
C GLY A 237 16.70 -7.39 30.82
N THR A 238 17.19 -8.09 29.79
CA THR A 238 18.39 -7.71 29.01
C THR A 238 18.01 -7.27 27.59
N CYS A 239 18.77 -6.33 27.04
CA CYS A 239 18.52 -5.79 25.71
C CYS A 239 18.95 -6.78 24.62
N ASN A 240 18.06 -7.12 23.68
CA ASN A 240 18.38 -8.10 22.63
C ASN A 240 19.45 -7.63 21.62
N ILE A 241 19.77 -6.32 21.57
CA ILE A 241 20.82 -5.77 20.71
C ILE A 241 22.19 -5.78 21.38
N CYS A 242 22.32 -5.14 22.55
CA CYS A 242 23.62 -4.96 23.21
C CYS A 242 23.91 -5.99 24.32
N SER A 243 22.92 -6.81 24.69
CA SER A 243 23.02 -7.82 25.75
C SER A 243 23.25 -7.27 27.17
N GLU A 244 23.11 -5.95 27.37
CA GLU A 244 23.18 -5.30 28.68
C GLU A 244 21.80 -5.18 29.34
N PHE A 245 21.78 -5.05 30.67
CA PHE A 245 20.54 -4.84 31.42
C PHE A 245 19.83 -3.55 31.01
N VAL A 246 18.50 -3.61 30.94
CA VAL A 246 17.66 -2.49 30.56
C VAL A 246 17.21 -1.72 31.79
N SER A 247 17.69 -0.48 31.91
CA SER A 247 17.25 0.51 32.89
C SER A 247 16.57 1.69 32.17
N GLY A 248 15.42 2.14 32.69
CA GLY A 248 14.67 3.28 32.15
C GLY A 248 13.73 2.95 30.98
N GLN A 249 13.65 3.86 29.99
CA GLN A 249 12.78 3.75 28.82
C GLN A 249 13.25 2.64 27.87
N ALA A 250 12.32 1.75 27.51
CA ALA A 250 12.59 0.61 26.67
C ALA A 250 11.45 0.39 25.67
N TYR A 251 11.79 -0.27 24.57
CA TYR A 251 10.81 -0.85 23.66
C TYR A 251 10.62 -2.30 24.05
N ASP A 252 9.39 -2.64 24.43
CA ASP A 252 9.00 -3.96 24.90
C ASP A 252 8.01 -4.57 23.92
N CYS A 253 8.13 -5.88 23.72
CA CYS A 253 7.18 -6.66 22.97
C CYS A 253 6.07 -7.19 23.89
N ASP A 254 4.80 -6.98 23.54
CA ASP A 254 3.68 -7.46 24.35
C ASP A 254 3.49 -8.99 24.28
N GLU A 255 4.05 -9.63 23.25
CA GLU A 255 3.82 -11.05 22.93
C GLU A 255 4.99 -11.98 23.31
N CYS A 256 6.16 -11.46 23.66
CA CYS A 256 7.33 -12.25 24.04
C CYS A 256 8.33 -11.44 24.87
N GLU A 257 9.27 -12.13 25.53
CA GLU A 257 10.37 -11.54 26.31
C GLU A 257 11.43 -10.90 25.40
N PHE A 258 11.03 -9.88 24.65
CA PHE A 258 11.89 -9.11 23.76
C PHE A 258 11.86 -7.64 24.17
N THR A 259 13.03 -7.15 24.59
CA THR A 259 13.19 -5.78 25.09
C THR A 259 14.43 -5.15 24.47
N LEU A 260 14.30 -3.90 24.03
CA LEU A 260 15.40 -3.09 23.53
C LEU A 260 15.50 -1.81 24.36
N HIS A 261 16.72 -1.38 24.70
CA HIS A 261 16.89 0.01 25.12
C HIS A 261 16.34 0.93 24.03
N LYS A 262 15.69 2.03 24.44
CA LYS A 262 15.23 3.06 23.50
C LYS A 262 16.35 3.48 22.54
N PHE A 263 17.53 3.75 23.08
CA PHE A 263 18.72 4.11 22.30
C PHE A 263 19.16 3.00 21.32
N CYS A 264 19.12 1.73 21.74
CA CYS A 264 19.47 0.61 20.87
C CYS A 264 18.47 0.41 19.72
N ALA A 265 17.17 0.63 19.97
CA ALA A 265 16.13 0.51 18.96
C ALA A 265 16.15 1.68 17.95
N GLU A 266 16.35 2.90 18.45
CA GLU A 266 16.33 4.13 17.65
C GLU A 266 17.66 4.41 16.94
N LEU A 267 18.76 3.83 17.42
CA LEU A 267 20.13 4.09 16.94
C LEU A 267 20.36 5.59 16.69
N SER A 268 20.07 6.42 17.70
CA SER A 268 19.92 7.88 17.57
C SER A 268 21.11 8.55 16.86
N ASP A 269 22.34 8.04 17.05
CA ASP A 269 23.55 8.56 16.39
C ASP A 269 23.61 8.25 14.88
N LYS A 270 22.99 7.15 14.43
CA LYS A 270 22.95 6.76 13.02
C LYS A 270 21.93 7.56 12.23
N VAL A 271 20.86 8.08 12.85
CA VAL A 271 19.77 8.78 12.13
C VAL A 271 20.28 9.94 11.28
N GLN A 272 21.29 10.68 11.75
CA GLN A 272 21.89 11.79 11.00
C GLN A 272 22.88 11.34 9.90
N ARG A 273 23.47 10.14 10.04
CA ARG A 273 24.46 9.56 9.09
C ARG A 273 23.86 8.60 8.07
N LEU A 274 22.65 8.15 8.34
CA LEU A 274 21.82 7.25 7.56
C LEU A 274 21.87 7.51 6.04
N PRO A 275 21.73 8.76 5.53
CA PRO A 275 21.81 9.03 4.09
C PRO A 275 23.17 8.71 3.44
N VAL A 276 24.26 8.84 4.21
CA VAL A 276 25.64 8.71 3.72
C VAL A 276 26.14 7.28 3.85
N GLU A 277 25.83 6.61 4.97
CA GLU A 277 26.40 5.30 5.31
C GLU A 277 25.45 4.11 5.04
N CYS A 278 24.19 4.35 4.65
CA CYS A 278 23.27 3.23 4.40
C CYS A 278 23.76 2.36 3.22
N PRO A 279 23.95 1.03 3.41
CA PRO A 279 24.41 0.15 2.35
C PRO A 279 23.52 0.19 1.10
N PRO A 280 24.08 0.11 -0.13
CA PRO A 280 23.30 0.16 -1.37
C PRO A 280 22.19 -0.90 -1.45
N PHE A 281 22.44 -2.10 -0.92
CA PHE A 281 21.47 -3.20 -0.92
C PHE A 281 20.24 -2.95 -0.03
N LEU A 282 20.30 -1.97 0.88
CA LEU A 282 19.16 -1.53 1.70
C LEU A 282 18.35 -0.43 1.00
N ARG A 283 18.88 0.20 -0.06
CA ARG A 283 18.25 1.33 -0.76
C ARG A 283 17.43 0.91 -1.98
N ALA A 284 17.64 -0.29 -2.50
CA ALA A 284 16.97 -0.85 -3.66
C ALA A 284 16.45 -2.26 -3.35
N ILE A 285 15.59 -2.81 -4.20
CA ILE A 285 15.15 -4.20 -4.11
C ILE A 285 16.35 -5.07 -4.50
N PRO A 286 16.96 -5.84 -3.58
CA PRO A 286 18.11 -6.64 -3.93
C PRO A 286 17.66 -7.99 -4.51
N PRO A 287 18.38 -8.56 -5.50
CA PRO A 287 18.11 -9.92 -5.98
C PRO A 287 18.46 -10.98 -4.94
N VAL A 288 19.42 -10.68 -4.05
CA VAL A 288 19.85 -11.50 -2.90
C VAL A 288 20.27 -10.55 -1.78
N TYR A 289 19.99 -10.88 -0.51
CA TYR A 289 20.51 -10.10 0.60
C TYR A 289 22.00 -10.32 0.80
N THR A 290 22.78 -9.25 0.62
CA THR A 290 24.23 -9.23 0.83
C THR A 290 24.56 -8.61 2.19
N PHE A 291 24.23 -9.31 3.27
CA PHE A 291 24.55 -8.86 4.62
C PHE A 291 26.07 -8.92 4.88
N PRO A 292 26.62 -7.97 5.67
CA PRO A 292 28.03 -8.03 6.09
C PRO A 292 28.34 -9.30 6.89
N GLU A 293 27.43 -9.67 7.78
CA GLU A 293 27.45 -10.90 8.56
C GLU A 293 26.05 -11.51 8.54
N LYS A 294 25.96 -12.83 8.68
CA LYS A 294 24.69 -13.58 8.66
C LYS A 294 24.53 -14.29 10.00
N HIS A 295 23.41 -14.05 10.68
CA HIS A 295 23.13 -14.63 12.00
C HIS A 295 21.96 -15.59 11.92
N VAL A 296 22.20 -16.83 12.38
CA VAL A 296 21.21 -17.91 12.38
C VAL A 296 20.34 -17.79 13.63
N CYS A 297 19.01 -17.85 13.48
CA CYS A 297 18.10 -17.88 14.63
C CYS A 297 18.14 -19.25 15.32
N ASP A 298 17.74 -19.28 16.60
CA ASP A 298 17.73 -20.50 17.41
C ASP A 298 16.92 -21.62 16.77
N ALA A 299 15.77 -21.30 16.16
CA ALA A 299 14.95 -22.30 15.46
C ALA A 299 15.66 -22.94 14.27
N CYS A 300 16.46 -22.17 13.51
CA CYS A 300 17.25 -22.74 12.42
C CYS A 300 18.42 -23.57 12.97
N ILE A 301 19.05 -23.14 14.08
CA ILE A 301 20.09 -23.91 14.78
C ILE A 301 19.53 -25.27 15.24
N ASP A 302 18.37 -25.27 15.91
CA ASP A 302 17.71 -26.47 16.42
C ASP A 302 17.28 -27.42 15.29
N ALA A 303 16.79 -26.85 14.19
CA ALA A 303 16.49 -27.60 12.97
C ALA A 303 17.75 -28.09 12.22
N LYS A 304 18.95 -27.81 12.74
CA LYS A 304 20.26 -28.09 12.12
C LYS A 304 20.37 -27.49 10.71
N LYS A 305 19.72 -26.35 10.49
CA LYS A 305 19.79 -25.55 9.27
C LYS A 305 20.76 -24.40 9.47
N GLY A 306 21.44 -24.01 8.39
CA GLY A 306 22.22 -22.77 8.37
C GLY A 306 21.32 -21.53 8.32
N PHE A 307 21.96 -20.36 8.19
CA PHE A 307 21.24 -19.13 7.88
C PHE A 307 20.39 -19.31 6.62
N SER A 308 19.18 -18.76 6.63
CA SER A 308 18.28 -18.75 5.47
C SER A 308 17.77 -17.34 5.18
N ASP A 309 17.93 -16.91 3.94
CA ASP A 309 17.30 -15.69 3.40
C ASP A 309 15.77 -15.82 3.28
N GLU A 310 15.24 -17.03 3.52
CA GLU A 310 13.81 -17.33 3.58
C GLU A 310 13.25 -17.33 5.01
N CYS A 311 14.11 -17.25 6.02
CA CYS A 311 13.72 -17.27 7.42
C CYS A 311 13.63 -15.85 7.97
N TYR A 312 12.43 -15.45 8.36
CA TYR A 312 12.16 -14.15 8.97
C TYR A 312 13.02 -13.85 10.20
N ASP A 313 13.19 -14.81 11.11
CA ASP A 313 13.98 -14.59 12.33
C ASP A 313 15.49 -14.51 12.04
N CYS A 314 16.01 -15.25 11.05
CA CYS A 314 17.40 -15.11 10.61
C CYS A 314 17.66 -13.69 10.08
N LEU A 315 16.74 -13.18 9.25
CA LEU A 315 16.82 -11.82 8.72
C LEU A 315 16.72 -10.76 9.83
N PHE A 316 15.78 -10.94 10.76
CA PHE A 316 15.58 -10.04 11.89
C PHE A 316 16.78 -10.04 12.84
N LEU A 317 17.27 -11.22 13.25
CA LEU A 317 18.45 -11.34 14.09
C LEU A 317 19.68 -10.74 13.41
N THR A 318 19.84 -10.96 12.10
CA THR A 318 20.92 -10.36 11.32
C THR A 318 20.85 -8.85 11.33
N HIS A 319 19.66 -8.27 11.11
CA HIS A 319 19.44 -6.83 11.22
C HIS A 319 19.86 -6.27 12.58
N LEU A 320 19.45 -6.92 13.67
CA LEU A 320 19.73 -6.48 15.03
C LEU A 320 21.23 -6.54 15.36
N LYS A 321 21.88 -7.67 15.07
CA LYS A 321 23.30 -7.89 15.42
C LYS A 321 24.23 -7.06 14.56
N CYS A 322 23.94 -6.91 13.27
CA CYS A 322 24.68 -6.02 12.38
C CYS A 322 24.34 -4.53 12.58
N LYS A 323 23.30 -4.20 13.35
CA LYS A 323 22.79 -2.83 13.57
C LYS A 323 22.63 -2.08 12.24
N LEU A 324 22.01 -2.73 11.25
CA LEU A 324 21.99 -2.24 9.87
C LEU A 324 21.35 -0.86 9.76
N LEU A 325 20.18 -0.70 10.37
CA LEU A 325 19.36 0.50 10.40
C LEU A 325 18.64 0.62 11.75
N PRO A 326 18.09 1.80 12.11
CA PRO A 326 17.21 1.91 13.28
C PRO A 326 16.03 0.95 13.17
N THR A 327 15.80 0.12 14.19
CA THR A 327 14.59 -0.73 14.25
C THR A 327 13.34 0.13 14.40
N ILE A 328 13.46 1.23 15.14
CA ILE A 328 12.43 2.26 15.29
C ILE A 328 12.98 3.58 14.73
N LEU A 329 12.26 4.21 13.82
CA LEU A 329 12.64 5.47 13.21
C LEU A 329 11.54 6.51 13.44
N HIS A 330 11.88 7.58 14.16
CA HIS A 330 11.06 8.78 14.21
C HIS A 330 11.49 9.69 13.06
N HIS A 331 10.60 9.93 12.11
CA HIS A 331 10.93 10.67 10.89
C HIS A 331 9.94 11.82 10.68
N GLU A 332 10.42 13.00 10.30
CA GLU A 332 9.59 14.21 10.15
C GLU A 332 8.42 14.04 9.14
N CYS A 333 8.49 13.07 8.23
CA CYS A 333 7.42 12.81 7.26
C CYS A 333 6.17 12.14 7.87
N HIS A 334 6.24 11.64 9.10
CA HIS A 334 5.13 10.92 9.72
C HIS A 334 5.17 11.02 11.24
N GLU A 335 4.01 11.26 11.86
CA GLU A 335 3.91 11.52 13.31
C GLU A 335 4.18 10.28 14.18
N HIS A 336 3.88 9.08 13.69
CA HIS A 336 4.10 7.84 14.45
C HIS A 336 5.47 7.21 14.16
N PRO A 337 6.05 6.46 15.12
CA PRO A 337 7.30 5.74 14.90
C PRO A 337 7.17 4.70 13.78
N LEU A 338 8.12 4.71 12.85
CA LEU A 338 8.22 3.74 11.77
C LEU A 338 9.08 2.56 12.20
N ARG A 339 8.67 1.35 11.83
CA ARG A 339 9.34 0.09 12.18
C ARG A 339 10.02 -0.50 10.98
N PHE A 340 11.27 -0.91 11.15
CA PHE A 340 12.06 -1.56 10.10
C PHE A 340 11.74 -3.06 10.01
N HIS A 341 11.58 -3.56 8.79
CA HIS A 341 11.42 -4.99 8.53
C HIS A 341 12.22 -5.42 7.30
N ILE A 342 12.75 -6.65 7.37
CA ILE A 342 13.31 -7.37 6.23
C ILE A 342 12.46 -8.61 6.02
N ASN A 343 11.85 -8.71 4.84
CA ASN A 343 11.07 -9.87 4.45
C ASN A 343 11.91 -10.79 3.56
N PRO A 344 11.75 -12.11 3.62
CA PRO A 344 12.25 -13.05 2.64
C PRO A 344 12.02 -12.60 1.21
N LEU A 345 12.99 -12.86 0.35
CA LEU A 345 12.89 -12.50 -1.06
C LEU A 345 11.86 -13.34 -1.81
N ASN A 346 11.56 -14.54 -1.33
CA ASN A 346 10.46 -15.37 -1.82
C ASN A 346 9.08 -14.93 -1.27
N SER A 347 9.05 -13.98 -0.33
CA SER A 347 7.80 -13.47 0.21
C SER A 347 7.04 -12.72 -0.88
N ASN A 348 5.75 -13.01 -1.01
CA ASN A 348 4.84 -12.26 -1.87
C ASN A 348 4.40 -10.93 -1.24
N PHE A 349 5.13 -10.43 -0.24
CA PHE A 349 4.86 -9.17 0.42
C PHE A 349 5.41 -8.00 -0.41
N GLU A 350 4.50 -7.13 -0.84
CA GLU A 350 4.79 -5.93 -1.60
C GLU A 350 4.01 -4.76 -1.01
N PHE A 351 4.53 -3.55 -1.17
CA PHE A 351 3.91 -2.34 -0.65
C PHE A 351 4.07 -1.18 -1.61
N ILE A 352 3.18 -0.19 -1.52
CA ILE A 352 3.37 1.11 -2.18
C ILE A 352 4.01 2.06 -1.18
N CYS A 353 5.16 2.62 -1.55
CA CYS A 353 5.80 3.61 -0.73
C CYS A 353 4.99 4.91 -0.73
N ARG A 354 4.60 5.35 0.48
CA ARG A 354 3.84 6.59 0.65
C ARG A 354 4.60 7.82 0.17
N ALA A 355 5.93 7.82 0.18
CA ALA A 355 6.75 8.97 -0.21
C ALA A 355 6.96 9.15 -1.72
N CYS A 356 7.06 8.06 -2.48
CA CYS A 356 7.33 8.15 -3.92
C CYS A 356 6.19 7.66 -4.82
N GLY A 357 5.24 6.90 -4.26
CA GLY A 357 4.14 6.25 -4.98
C GLY A 357 4.54 4.97 -5.74
N HIS A 358 5.81 4.54 -5.66
CA HIS A 358 6.29 3.32 -6.34
C HIS A 358 6.24 2.08 -5.44
N PHE A 359 6.34 0.92 -6.07
CA PHE A 359 6.35 -0.38 -5.39
C PHE A 359 7.65 -0.63 -4.65
N GLY A 360 7.56 -1.28 -3.50
CA GLY A 360 8.67 -1.80 -2.73
C GLY A 360 8.44 -3.26 -2.35
N ARG A 361 9.55 -3.97 -2.13
CA ARG A 361 9.59 -5.37 -1.71
C ARG A 361 10.79 -5.58 -0.79
N GLY A 362 10.70 -6.61 0.05
CA GLY A 362 11.79 -7.05 0.90
C GLY A 362 11.98 -6.15 2.10
N ILE A 363 12.62 -5.00 1.90
CA ILE A 363 13.06 -4.09 2.96
C ILE A 363 12.14 -2.87 3.05
N VAL A 364 11.62 -2.60 4.24
CA VAL A 364 10.56 -1.60 4.43
C VAL A 364 10.61 -0.94 5.79
N TYR A 365 10.22 0.33 5.84
CA TYR A 365 9.75 0.97 7.06
C TYR A 365 8.23 1.04 7.05
N SER A 366 7.57 0.62 8.14
CA SER A 366 6.11 0.64 8.23
C SER A 366 5.60 1.26 9.52
N CYS A 367 4.46 1.95 9.45
CA CYS A 367 3.73 2.40 10.63
C CYS A 367 2.67 1.36 11.00
N GLY A 368 2.75 0.78 12.19
CA GLY A 368 1.75 -0.18 12.68
C GLY A 368 0.37 0.44 12.95
N ILE A 369 0.30 1.75 13.20
CA ILE A 369 -0.95 2.47 13.54
C ILE A 369 -1.68 2.93 12.27
N CYS A 370 -0.94 3.57 11.36
CA CYS A 370 -1.49 4.13 10.12
C CYS A 370 -1.44 3.16 8.94
N HIS A 371 -0.77 2.01 9.08
CA HIS A 371 -0.54 1.04 8.02
C HIS A 371 0.11 1.65 6.76
N LEU A 372 1.00 2.63 6.97
CA LEU A 372 1.79 3.26 5.90
C LEU A 372 3.12 2.54 5.74
N TYR A 373 3.61 2.49 4.50
CA TYR A 373 4.85 1.83 4.15
C TYR A 373 5.77 2.77 3.38
N PHE A 374 7.07 2.61 3.57
CA PHE A 374 8.09 3.49 3.04
C PHE A 374 9.28 2.69 2.56
N HIS A 375 9.81 3.04 1.39
CA HIS A 375 11.15 2.62 1.02
C HIS A 375 12.13 3.23 2.01
N VAL A 376 13.14 2.46 2.39
CA VAL A 376 14.30 2.98 3.12
C VAL A 376 14.90 4.16 2.37
N SER A 377 15.18 4.01 1.07
CA SER A 377 15.77 5.06 0.24
C SER A 377 14.96 6.36 0.20
N CYS A 378 13.63 6.29 0.29
CA CYS A 378 12.80 7.49 0.32
C CYS A 378 12.90 8.25 1.65
N LEU A 379 13.06 7.54 2.77
CA LEU A 379 13.28 8.15 4.09
C LEU A 379 14.73 8.64 4.28
N LEU A 380 15.64 8.20 3.42
CA LEU A 380 17.06 8.59 3.44
C LEU A 380 17.38 9.79 2.55
N LEU A 381 16.39 10.36 1.88
CA LEU A 381 16.64 11.50 1.00
C LEU A 381 17.17 12.69 1.81
N PRO A 382 18.23 13.37 1.33
CA PRO A 382 18.79 14.50 2.04
C PRO A 382 17.75 15.62 2.14
N ARG A 383 17.67 16.25 3.30
CA ARG A 383 16.75 17.36 3.55
C ARG A 383 16.98 18.54 2.62
N THR A 384 18.22 18.76 2.18
CA THR A 384 18.54 19.81 1.21
C THR A 384 19.36 19.25 0.06
N LEU A 385 19.04 19.68 -1.17
CA LEU A 385 19.73 19.30 -2.39
C LEU A 385 20.16 20.55 -3.15
N LYS A 386 21.48 20.74 -3.31
CA LYS A 386 22.00 21.81 -4.17
C LYS A 386 21.97 21.34 -5.62
N HIS A 387 21.01 21.82 -6.40
CA HIS A 387 20.91 21.52 -7.83
C HIS A 387 21.59 22.61 -8.66
N ARG A 388 22.21 22.25 -9.79
CA ARG A 388 22.99 23.20 -10.62
C ARG A 388 22.13 24.32 -11.22
N THR A 389 20.84 24.09 -11.41
CA THR A 389 19.89 25.06 -11.99
C THR A 389 19.21 25.94 -10.95
N HIS A 390 19.44 25.72 -9.66
CA HIS A 390 18.87 26.53 -8.59
C HIS A 390 19.97 27.27 -7.84
N ARG A 391 19.78 28.58 -7.66
CA ARG A 391 20.71 29.42 -6.88
C ARG A 391 20.78 28.96 -5.43
N ASP A 392 19.62 28.65 -4.86
CA ASP A 392 19.45 28.22 -3.48
C ASP A 392 19.27 26.70 -3.38
N PRO A 393 19.72 26.07 -2.28
CA PRO A 393 19.46 24.66 -2.02
C PRO A 393 17.96 24.35 -1.99
N LEU A 394 17.56 23.29 -2.65
CA LEU A 394 16.20 22.80 -2.64
C LEU A 394 15.93 22.07 -1.32
N THR A 395 14.89 22.46 -0.57
CA THR A 395 14.56 21.86 0.72
C THR A 395 13.38 20.91 0.62
N LEU A 396 13.61 19.66 1.04
CA LEU A 396 12.62 18.62 1.20
C LEU A 396 11.62 19.00 2.28
N ASN A 397 10.35 19.17 1.92
CA ASN A 397 9.28 19.39 2.88
C ASN A 397 8.17 18.37 2.66
N TYR A 398 7.86 17.63 3.71
CA TYR A 398 6.88 16.54 3.68
C TYR A 398 5.43 17.00 3.85
N PHE A 399 5.22 18.28 4.17
CA PHE A 399 3.93 18.92 4.36
C PHE A 399 3.83 20.12 3.40
N PRO A 400 3.06 20.05 2.31
CA PRO A 400 2.83 21.24 1.49
C PRO A 400 2.13 22.32 2.31
N PRO A 401 2.47 23.61 2.11
CA PRO A 401 1.74 24.70 2.72
C PRO A 401 0.29 24.67 2.24
N ASN A 402 -0.64 24.85 3.17
CA ASN A 402 -2.08 24.82 2.95
C ASN A 402 -2.57 26.19 2.43
N ASP A 403 -1.94 26.72 1.38
CA ASP A 403 -2.19 28.10 0.91
C ASP A 403 -3.36 28.24 -0.09
N GLY A 404 -4.07 27.15 -0.38
CA GLY A 404 -5.27 27.18 -1.22
C GLY A 404 -4.99 27.48 -2.71
N SER A 405 -3.72 27.55 -3.13
CA SER A 405 -3.36 27.65 -4.54
C SER A 405 -3.23 26.25 -5.15
N SER A 406 -4.07 25.94 -6.13
CA SER A 406 -4.20 24.61 -6.73
C SER A 406 -3.15 24.28 -7.79
N GLU A 407 -2.19 25.17 -8.05
CA GLU A 407 -1.26 25.04 -9.17
C GLU A 407 0.16 25.38 -8.75
N TYR A 408 0.91 24.33 -8.39
CA TYR A 408 2.33 24.45 -8.21
C TYR A 408 3.04 23.93 -9.46
N TYR A 409 3.70 24.80 -10.21
CA TYR A 409 4.54 24.42 -11.35
C TYR A 409 6.00 24.22 -10.90
N CYS A 410 6.73 23.37 -11.61
CA CYS A 410 8.17 23.24 -11.42
C CYS A 410 8.88 24.33 -12.21
N ASN A 411 9.52 25.30 -11.54
CA ASN A 411 10.24 26.39 -12.18
C ASN A 411 11.40 25.94 -13.10
N ALA A 412 11.84 24.68 -12.99
CA ALA A 412 12.93 24.15 -13.82
C ALA A 412 12.46 23.47 -15.11
N CYS A 413 11.27 22.87 -15.14
CA CYS A 413 10.75 22.17 -16.32
C CYS A 413 9.42 22.75 -16.84
N GLU A 414 8.90 23.79 -16.20
CA GLU A 414 7.63 24.48 -16.51
C GLU A 414 6.41 23.56 -16.61
N GLY A 415 6.55 22.29 -16.20
CA GLY A 415 5.45 21.34 -16.08
C GLY A 415 4.74 21.47 -14.73
N GLU A 416 3.49 21.05 -14.68
CA GLU A 416 2.74 20.85 -13.43
C GLU A 416 3.57 19.95 -12.49
N ARG A 417 3.71 20.36 -11.22
CA ARG A 417 4.29 19.45 -10.21
C ARG A 417 3.37 18.24 -10.15
N LYS A 418 3.93 17.05 -10.34
CA LYS A 418 3.21 15.80 -10.10
C LYS A 418 2.83 15.79 -8.62
N THR A 419 1.63 16.21 -8.27
CA THR A 419 1.11 16.26 -6.90
C THR A 419 1.07 14.84 -6.37
N LYS A 420 2.03 14.49 -5.51
CA LYS A 420 2.20 13.16 -4.93
C LYS A 420 1.89 13.23 -3.44
N PRO A 421 1.52 12.12 -2.80
CA PRO A 421 1.33 12.12 -1.36
C PRO A 421 2.71 12.08 -0.72
N LEU A 422 2.95 12.95 0.27
CA LEU A 422 4.29 13.37 0.72
C LEU A 422 5.09 13.98 -0.42
N ASP A 423 4.76 15.23 -0.72
CA ASP A 423 5.62 16.05 -1.56
C ASP A 423 7.05 15.92 -1.06
N LEU A 424 7.95 15.45 -1.93
CA LEU A 424 9.36 15.76 -1.81
C LEU A 424 9.45 17.19 -2.32
N LEU A 425 9.08 18.19 -1.50
CA LEU A 425 9.15 19.57 -1.95
C LEU A 425 10.60 19.87 -2.36
N LEU A 426 10.79 20.43 -3.54
CA LEU A 426 12.04 21.02 -3.97
C LEU A 426 11.65 22.38 -4.51
N CYS A 427 11.65 23.38 -3.61
CA CYS A 427 12.04 24.79 -3.81
C CYS A 427 11.29 25.70 -2.83
N ARG A 428 12.03 26.52 -2.08
CA ARG A 428 11.56 27.82 -1.59
C ARG A 428 12.57 28.86 -2.10
N SER A 429 12.07 29.82 -2.87
CA SER A 429 12.50 31.20 -2.83
C SER A 429 11.22 32.02 -2.77
#